data_AF-A0A3N5MAU1-F1
#
_entry.id   AF-A0A3N5MAU1-F1
#
_cell.length_a   1.000
_cell.length_b   1.000
_cell.length_c   1.000
_cell.angle_alpha   90.00
_cell.angle_beta   90.00
_cell.angle_gamma   90.00
#
_symmetry.space_group_name_H-M   'P 1'
#
loop_
_entity.id
_entity.type
_entity.pdbx_description
1 polymer ?
#
loop_
_entity_poly.entity_id
_entity_poly.type
_entity_poly.pdbx_seq_one_letter_code
_entity_poly.pdbx_strand_id
1 'polypeptide(L)'
;AVIARSFAGKSTVEDAKETVLSRLHSLAQTHVMLIDKEWRGADIADVVQAEMEPYAGRVTIEGPTIMLNAKAAQNFALAVHELATNAAKYGALSNQTGRVHISWSITQPNAHGRFLFRWQERGGPQVNPPPRKGFGSTVL
;
A
#
# COMPACT_ATOMS: atom_id res chain seq x y z
N ALA A 1 16.63 -21.96 0.68
CA ALA A 1 16.27 -22.91 -0.40
C ALA A 1 14.75 -23.15 -0.39
N VAL A 2 14.20 -23.75 -1.45
CA VAL A 2 12.78 -23.74 -1.86
C VAL A 2 12.48 -25.14 -2.47
N ILE A 3 11.34 -25.82 -2.34
CA ILE A 3 9.94 -25.51 -1.92
C ILE A 3 9.48 -26.53 -0.84
N ALA A 4 8.41 -26.30 -0.05
CA ALA A 4 7.26 -27.24 0.12
C ALA A 4 6.39 -27.05 1.39
N ARG A 5 5.13 -26.60 1.21
CA ARG A 5 3.94 -27.36 1.67
C ARG A 5 2.71 -26.93 0.86
N SER A 6 2.14 -27.86 0.10
CA SER A 6 1.02 -27.58 -0.81
C SER A 6 -0.30 -27.43 -0.05
N PHE A 7 -1.18 -26.54 -0.52
CA PHE A 7 -2.55 -26.42 -0.01
C PHE A 7 -3.47 -27.39 -0.73
N ALA A 8 -4.29 -28.13 0.03
CA ALA A 8 -5.43 -28.84 -0.52
C ALA A 8 -6.53 -27.85 -0.92
N GLY A 9 -7.02 -27.94 -2.16
CA GLY A 9 -8.20 -27.21 -2.62
C GLY A 9 -8.00 -26.33 -3.87
N LYS A 10 -8.06 -26.97 -5.05
CA LYS A 10 -8.37 -26.37 -6.37
C LYS A 10 -7.93 -24.91 -6.61
N SER A 11 -6.62 -24.66 -6.71
CA SER A 11 -6.11 -23.55 -7.52
C SER A 11 -5.90 -24.03 -8.96
N THR A 12 -6.50 -23.38 -9.93
CA THR A 12 -6.33 -23.67 -11.36
C THR A 12 -4.95 -23.20 -11.86
N VAL A 13 -4.55 -23.66 -13.05
CA VAL A 13 -3.32 -23.18 -13.71
C VAL A 13 -3.44 -21.68 -14.04
N GLU A 14 -4.64 -21.23 -14.39
CA GLU A 14 -5.01 -19.82 -14.55
C GLU A 14 -4.78 -18.99 -13.27
N ASP A 15 -5.23 -19.44 -12.09
CA ASP A 15 -5.00 -18.71 -10.82
C ASP A 15 -3.49 -18.53 -10.52
N ALA A 16 -2.70 -19.57 -10.80
CA ALA A 16 -1.25 -19.53 -10.64
C ALA A 16 -0.59 -18.59 -11.66
N LYS A 17 -1.06 -18.60 -12.91
CA LYS A 17 -0.61 -17.71 -13.98
C LYS A 17 -0.95 -16.25 -13.68
N GLU A 18 -2.14 -15.95 -13.19
CA GLU A 18 -2.54 -14.60 -12.80
C GLU A 18 -1.72 -14.10 -11.60
N THR A 19 -1.46 -14.96 -10.61
CA THR A 19 -0.57 -14.63 -9.48
C THR A 19 0.86 -14.33 -9.94
N VAL A 20 1.40 -15.10 -10.90
CA VAL A 20 2.73 -14.87 -11.46
C VAL A 20 2.77 -13.59 -12.31
N LEU A 21 1.76 -13.36 -13.16
CA LEU A 21 1.67 -12.15 -13.99
C LEU A 21 1.49 -10.89 -13.14
N SER A 22 0.68 -10.92 -12.08
CA SER A 22 0.54 -9.84 -11.10
C SER A 22 1.88 -9.48 -10.45
N ARG A 23 2.66 -10.48 -10.02
CA ARG A 23 4.02 -10.27 -9.48
C ARG A 23 4.99 -9.75 -10.54
N LEU A 24 4.93 -10.26 -11.77
CA LEU A 24 5.77 -9.82 -12.87
C LEU A 24 5.47 -8.36 -13.25
N HIS A 25 4.20 -7.96 -13.22
CA HIS A 25 3.74 -6.60 -13.51
C HIS A 25 4.17 -5.63 -12.40
N SER A 26 4.02 -6.02 -11.13
CA SER A 26 4.53 -5.26 -9.98
C SER A 26 6.06 -5.08 -10.03
N LEU A 27 6.81 -6.13 -10.35
CA LEU A 27 8.26 -6.05 -10.58
C LEU A 27 8.65 -5.18 -11.78
N ALA A 28 7.88 -5.23 -12.87
CA ALA A 28 8.12 -4.43 -14.07
C ALA A 28 7.81 -2.94 -13.86
N GLN A 29 6.70 -2.60 -13.20
CA GLN A 29 6.35 -1.22 -12.86
C GLN A 29 7.37 -0.61 -11.89
N THR A 30 7.93 -1.41 -10.97
CA THR A 30 9.04 -0.98 -10.10
C THR A 30 10.31 -0.60 -10.89
N HIS A 31 10.46 -1.07 -12.13
CA HIS A 31 11.64 -0.79 -12.98
C HIS A 31 11.41 0.18 -14.15
N VAL A 32 10.16 0.47 -14.56
CA VAL A 32 9.88 1.31 -15.74
C VAL A 32 9.87 2.83 -15.43
N MET A 33 9.94 3.23 -14.15
CA MET A 33 10.06 4.65 -13.75
C MET A 33 11.44 5.00 -13.14
N LEU A 34 12.47 4.20 -13.43
CA LEU A 34 13.84 4.36 -12.90
C LEU A 34 14.83 5.08 -13.85
N ILE A 35 14.37 5.62 -14.98
CA ILE A 35 15.21 6.33 -15.96
C ILE A 35 14.59 7.66 -16.40
N ASP A 36 14.22 8.52 -15.44
CA ASP A 36 14.60 9.93 -15.56
C ASP A 36 14.68 10.58 -14.16
N LYS A 37 15.75 11.35 -13.95
CA LYS A 37 16.05 12.25 -12.81
C LYS A 37 16.30 11.60 -11.43
N GLU A 38 17.42 12.04 -10.87
CA GLU A 38 17.87 11.89 -9.48
C GLU A 38 16.72 12.00 -8.44
N TRP A 39 16.22 10.89 -7.93
CA TRP A 39 15.30 10.91 -6.78
C TRP A 39 16.08 11.35 -5.52
N ARG A 40 16.04 12.66 -5.21
CA ARG A 40 16.63 13.23 -3.98
C ARG A 40 15.85 12.86 -2.71
N GLY A 41 14.70 12.23 -2.87
CA GLY A 41 13.70 11.94 -1.85
C GLY A 41 12.31 12.32 -2.36
N ALA A 42 11.29 12.17 -1.51
CA ALA A 42 9.91 12.63 -1.76
C ALA A 42 9.25 13.01 -0.44
N ASP A 43 8.28 13.94 -0.43
CA ASP A 43 7.41 14.12 0.73
C ASP A 43 6.46 12.92 0.84
N ILE A 44 6.15 12.51 2.08
CA ILE A 44 5.08 11.54 2.35
C ILE A 44 3.76 12.00 1.72
N ALA A 45 3.48 13.30 1.74
CA ALA A 45 2.27 13.85 1.12
C ALA A 45 2.19 13.55 -0.38
N ASP A 46 3.28 13.78 -1.13
CA ASP A 46 3.34 13.53 -2.57
C ASP A 46 3.14 12.04 -2.89
N VAL A 47 3.78 11.15 -2.14
CA VAL A 47 3.67 9.69 -2.33
C VAL A 47 2.24 9.21 -2.05
N VAL A 48 1.62 9.64 -0.95
CA VAL A 48 0.22 9.27 -0.66
C VAL A 48 -0.72 9.86 -1.70
N GLN A 49 -0.52 11.11 -2.14
CA GLN A 49 -1.37 11.75 -3.13
C GLN A 49 -1.31 11.06 -4.49
N ALA A 50 -0.12 10.62 -4.93
CA ALA A 50 0.06 9.89 -6.18
C ALA A 50 -0.68 8.54 -6.20
N GLU A 51 -0.53 7.73 -5.15
CA GLU A 51 -1.20 6.42 -5.06
C GLU A 51 -2.73 6.53 -4.87
N MET A 52 -3.21 7.64 -4.28
CA MET A 52 -4.64 7.85 -3.99
C MET A 52 -5.38 8.71 -5.03
N GLU A 53 -4.72 9.16 -6.09
CA GLU A 53 -5.31 9.98 -7.17
C GLU A 53 -6.61 9.38 -7.76
N PRO A 54 -6.69 8.06 -8.05
CA PRO A 54 -7.92 7.45 -8.59
C PRO A 54 -9.12 7.49 -7.63
N TYR A 55 -8.91 7.89 -6.38
CA TYR A 55 -9.89 7.91 -5.30
C TYR A 55 -10.13 9.33 -4.75
N ALA A 56 -9.71 10.37 -5.48
CA ALA A 56 -9.92 11.77 -5.14
C ALA A 56 -11.37 12.07 -4.69
N GLY A 57 -11.51 12.89 -3.63
CA GLY A 57 -12.80 13.20 -3.01
C GLY A 57 -13.36 12.12 -2.07
N ARG A 58 -12.84 10.88 -2.10
CA ARG A 58 -13.14 9.81 -1.11
C ARG A 58 -12.02 9.59 -0.10
N VAL A 59 -10.91 10.31 -0.24
CA VAL A 59 -9.73 10.20 0.61
C VAL A 59 -9.45 11.55 1.29
N THR A 60 -9.02 11.51 2.55
CA THR A 60 -8.46 12.66 3.28
C THR A 60 -7.03 12.34 3.70
N ILE A 61 -6.11 13.30 3.52
CA ILE A 61 -4.67 13.14 3.67
C ILE A 61 -4.17 14.26 4.57
N GLU A 62 -3.63 13.94 5.75
CA GLU A 62 -3.28 14.94 6.77
C GLU A 62 -1.98 14.59 7.53
N GLY A 63 -0.98 15.46 7.48
CA GLY A 63 0.24 15.29 8.28
C GLY A 63 1.26 16.40 8.03
N PRO A 64 2.35 16.46 8.82
CA PRO A 64 3.46 17.37 8.57
C PRO A 64 4.28 16.92 7.35
N THR A 65 4.87 17.87 6.63
CA THR A 65 5.88 17.58 5.60
C THR A 65 7.02 16.75 6.19
N ILE A 66 7.27 15.59 5.60
CA ILE A 66 8.36 14.68 5.98
C ILE A 66 9.03 14.18 4.70
N MET A 67 10.27 14.59 4.48
CA MET A 67 11.06 14.10 3.35
C MET A 67 11.60 12.70 3.65
N LEU A 68 11.13 11.71 2.89
CA LEU A 68 11.73 10.38 2.83
C LEU A 68 12.93 10.40 1.88
N ASN A 69 14.01 9.68 2.23
CA ASN A 69 15.04 9.36 1.23
C ASN A 69 14.48 8.41 0.16
N ALA A 70 15.13 8.33 -1.01
CA ALA A 70 14.61 7.57 -2.16
C ALA A 70 14.21 6.13 -1.84
N LYS A 71 15.02 5.39 -1.06
CA LYS A 71 14.72 4.00 -0.67
C LYS A 71 13.51 3.90 0.25
N ALA A 72 13.38 4.82 1.20
CA ALA A 72 12.22 4.89 2.08
C ALA A 72 10.96 5.29 1.31
N ALA A 73 11.05 6.25 0.39
CA ALA A 73 9.95 6.68 -0.47
C ALA A 73 9.43 5.52 -1.33
N GLN A 74 10.33 4.77 -1.99
CA GLN A 74 9.96 3.61 -2.81
C GLN A 74 9.25 2.51 -2.01
N ASN A 75 9.80 2.14 -0.85
CA ASN A 75 9.18 1.14 0.03
C ASN A 75 7.82 1.61 0.57
N PHE A 76 7.69 2.91 0.88
CA PHE A 76 6.47 3.50 1.40
C PHE A 76 5.38 3.60 0.33
N ALA A 77 5.74 3.96 -0.92
CA ALA A 77 4.82 3.94 -2.06
C ALA A 77 4.21 2.54 -2.25
N LEU A 78 5.04 1.48 -2.26
CA LEU A 78 4.56 0.10 -2.33
C LEU A 78 3.62 -0.27 -1.17
N ALA A 79 3.91 0.18 0.06
CA ALA A 79 3.03 -0.07 1.20
C ALA A 79 1.67 0.65 1.08
N VAL A 80 1.66 1.90 0.58
CA VAL A 80 0.41 2.65 0.33
C VAL A 80 -0.36 2.04 -0.85
N HIS A 81 0.31 1.61 -1.91
CA HIS A 81 -0.28 0.94 -3.06
C HIS A 81 -1.03 -0.35 -2.68
N GLU A 82 -0.43 -1.16 -1.82
CA GLU A 82 -1.05 -2.38 -1.29
C GLU A 82 -2.25 -2.04 -0.39
N LEU A 83 -2.17 -1.01 0.45
CA LEU A 83 -3.32 -0.55 1.26
C LEU A 83 -4.48 -0.05 0.37
N ALA A 84 -4.19 0.77 -0.64
CA ALA A 84 -5.17 1.26 -1.61
C ALA A 84 -5.82 0.11 -2.38
N THR A 85 -5.02 -0.86 -2.84
CA THR A 85 -5.49 -2.08 -3.52
C THR A 85 -6.40 -2.92 -2.63
N ASN A 86 -6.07 -3.08 -1.35
CA ASN A 86 -6.91 -3.81 -0.39
C ASN A 86 -8.22 -3.06 -0.10
N ALA A 87 -8.18 -1.75 0.09
CA ALA A 87 -9.37 -0.92 0.28
C ALA A 87 -10.30 -0.94 -0.96
N ALA A 88 -9.73 -0.98 -2.16
CA ALA A 88 -10.49 -1.04 -3.41
C ALA A 88 -11.10 -2.43 -3.69
N LYS A 89 -10.41 -3.52 -3.32
CA LYS A 89 -10.90 -4.90 -3.52
C LYS A 89 -11.86 -5.37 -2.42
N TYR A 90 -11.62 -4.97 -1.17
CA TYR A 90 -12.25 -5.59 0.01
C TYR A 90 -12.77 -4.59 1.04
N GLY A 91 -12.37 -3.32 0.96
CA GLY A 91 -12.59 -2.30 2.00
C GLY A 91 -13.44 -1.11 1.54
N ALA A 92 -13.18 0.07 2.11
CA ALA A 92 -13.99 1.26 1.93
C ALA A 92 -14.06 1.80 0.49
N LEU A 93 -13.05 1.54 -0.34
CA LEU A 93 -13.03 2.04 -1.72
C LEU A 93 -13.74 1.12 -2.72
N SER A 94 -14.10 -0.10 -2.30
CA SER A 94 -14.82 -1.11 -3.10
C SER A 94 -16.28 -0.77 -3.41
N ASN A 95 -16.89 0.14 -2.65
CA ASN A 95 -18.25 0.66 -2.90
C ASN A 95 -18.20 2.16 -3.22
N GLN A 96 -19.36 2.78 -3.49
CA GLN A 96 -19.43 4.19 -3.93
C GLN A 96 -19.33 5.21 -2.78
N THR A 97 -19.59 4.82 -1.53
CA THR A 97 -19.82 5.74 -0.40
C THR A 97 -18.72 5.74 0.65
N GLY A 98 -17.94 4.66 0.72
CA GLY A 98 -16.86 4.51 1.69
C GLY A 98 -15.69 5.46 1.42
N ARG A 99 -14.95 5.75 2.49
CA ARG A 99 -13.90 6.75 2.55
C ARG A 99 -12.68 6.24 3.31
N VAL A 100 -11.52 6.79 2.97
CA VAL A 100 -10.25 6.56 3.66
C VAL A 100 -9.77 7.86 4.30
N HIS A 101 -9.34 7.79 5.55
CA HIS A 101 -8.59 8.84 6.22
C HIS A 101 -7.17 8.35 6.46
N ILE A 102 -6.21 9.10 5.93
CA ILE A 102 -4.78 8.81 5.98
C ILE A 102 -4.13 9.95 6.75
N SER A 103 -3.45 9.64 7.85
CA SER A 103 -2.74 10.65 8.62
C SER A 103 -1.43 10.17 9.22
N TRP A 104 -0.51 11.09 9.46
CA TRP A 104 0.78 10.77 10.08
C TRP A 104 1.32 11.86 11.00
N SER A 105 2.25 11.47 11.87
CA SER A 105 2.89 12.35 12.85
C SER A 105 4.24 11.80 13.32
N ILE A 106 5.04 12.64 13.98
CA ILE A 106 6.26 12.24 14.70
C ILE A 106 6.04 12.53 16.19
N THR A 107 6.19 11.53 17.05
CA THR A 107 5.86 11.67 18.50
C THR A 107 6.87 12.51 19.29
N GLN A 108 8.12 12.61 18.84
CA GLN A 108 9.18 13.42 19.47
C GLN A 108 10.17 13.93 18.40
N PRO A 109 9.93 15.11 17.78
CA PRO A 109 10.72 15.57 16.63
C PRO A 109 12.24 15.69 16.88
N ASN A 110 12.66 15.96 18.12
CA ASN A 110 14.04 16.29 18.46
C ASN A 110 14.81 15.16 19.20
N ALA A 111 14.19 14.01 19.45
CA ALA A 111 14.84 12.86 20.12
C ALA A 111 14.15 11.55 19.72
N HIS A 112 14.87 10.67 19.00
CA HIS A 112 14.41 9.33 18.57
C HIS A 112 12.93 9.26 18.14
N GLY A 113 12.48 10.28 17.40
CA GLY A 113 11.07 10.47 17.06
C GLY A 113 10.51 9.28 16.29
N ARG A 114 9.50 8.60 16.86
CA ARG A 114 8.78 7.56 16.13
C ARG A 114 7.80 8.20 15.17
N PHE A 115 7.94 7.88 13.89
CA PHE A 115 6.93 8.08 12.87
C PHE A 115 5.73 7.18 13.15
N LEU A 116 4.52 7.75 13.11
CA LEU A 116 3.28 7.00 13.16
C LEU A 116 2.49 7.30 11.90
N PHE A 117 2.22 6.25 11.11
CA PHE A 117 1.29 6.29 10.00
C PHE A 117 -0.05 5.66 10.42
N ARG A 118 -1.15 6.23 9.96
CA ARG A 118 -2.51 5.82 10.28
C ARG A 118 -3.34 5.73 9.01
N TRP A 119 -3.88 4.55 8.76
CA TRP A 119 -4.85 4.28 7.70
C TRP A 119 -6.18 3.91 8.37
N GLN A 120 -7.26 4.61 8.02
CA GLN A 120 -8.60 4.37 8.59
C GLN A 120 -9.66 4.34 7.51
N GLU A 121 -10.36 3.22 7.43
CA GLU A 121 -11.44 2.98 6.47
C GLU A 121 -12.81 3.12 7.15
N ARG A 122 -13.76 3.77 6.47
CA ARG A 122 -15.15 3.94 6.95
C ARG A 122 -16.14 3.80 5.81
N GLY A 123 -17.33 3.29 6.11
CA GLY A 123 -18.41 3.11 5.12
C GLY A 123 -18.13 2.00 4.08
N GLY A 124 -17.13 1.14 4.32
CA GLY A 124 -16.90 -0.06 3.52
C GLY A 124 -17.95 -1.16 3.80
N PRO A 125 -17.89 -2.28 3.05
CA PRO A 125 -18.66 -3.48 3.37
C PRO A 125 -18.26 -4.03 4.74
N GLN A 126 -19.07 -4.93 5.31
CA GLN A 126 -18.75 -5.58 6.58
C GLN A 126 -17.48 -6.42 6.44
N VAL A 127 -16.38 -5.93 7.02
CA VAL A 127 -15.09 -6.63 7.02
C VAL A 127 -15.16 -7.79 8.01
N ASN A 128 -15.26 -9.01 7.48
CA ASN A 128 -15.02 -10.21 8.27
C ASN A 128 -13.50 -10.39 8.49
N PRO A 129 -13.04 -10.83 9.68
CA PRO A 129 -11.62 -11.06 9.92
C PRO A 129 -11.04 -12.03 8.88
N PRO A 130 -9.94 -11.69 8.19
CA PRO A 130 -9.39 -12.56 7.16
C PRO A 130 -8.91 -13.87 7.83
N PRO A 131 -9.29 -15.05 7.33
CA PRO A 131 -8.92 -16.33 7.94
C PRO A 131 -7.41 -16.63 7.83
N ARG A 132 -6.65 -15.82 7.08
CA ARG A 132 -5.19 -15.83 7.02
C ARG A 132 -4.64 -14.41 6.99
N LYS A 133 -3.54 -14.19 7.71
CA LYS A 133 -2.67 -13.03 7.57
C LYS A 133 -2.00 -13.06 6.19
N GLY A 134 -2.36 -12.12 5.32
CA GLY A 134 -1.77 -11.96 3.98
C GLY A 134 -0.48 -11.13 3.98
N PHE A 135 0.11 -10.93 2.80
CA PHE A 135 1.42 -10.30 2.62
C PHE A 135 1.54 -8.90 3.26
N GLY A 136 0.47 -8.08 3.18
CA GLY A 136 0.41 -6.76 3.83
C GLY A 136 0.52 -6.76 5.36
N SER A 137 0.49 -7.92 6.03
CA SER A 137 0.75 -8.06 7.47
C SER A 137 2.17 -8.55 7.81
N THR A 138 3.05 -8.66 6.81
CA THR A 138 4.46 -9.09 6.93
C THR A 138 5.46 -8.00 6.49
N VAL A 139 4.96 -6.83 6.04
CA VAL A 139 5.77 -5.72 5.49
C VAL A 139 5.88 -4.54 6.47
N LEU A 140 5.15 -4.56 7.60
CA LEU A 140 5.23 -3.58 8.70
C LEU A 140 6.06 -4.12 9.87
#